data_AF-A0A1I5HEY5-F1
#
_entry.id   AF-A0A1I5HEY5-F1
#
_cell.length_a   1.000
_cell.length_b   1.000
_cell.length_c   1.000
_cell.angle_alpha   90.00
_cell.angle_beta   90.00
_cell.angle_gamma   90.00
#
_symmetry.space_group_name_H-M   'P 1'
#
loop_
_entity.id
_entity.type
_entity.pdbx_description
1 polymer ?
#
loop_
_entity_poly.entity_id
_entity_poly.type
_entity_poly.pdbx_seq_one_letter_code
_entity_poly.pdbx_strand_id
1 'polypeptide(L)'
;MRPADLALLRTPGTPTVSPDGRMAVVAVSRPDDGPGGARAQLWAVPTDGSAPARPLTSGARDSAPAFSPDGRWLAYLSAEAGGPPQLHLLPTAGGAPRRLTGEPQGAGAPVWSPDSRRLAWVAPVPAATAGDGPRLVTTVSPRADAPRTAVVVLDLPGDPLDDAVPLPVPRPLTDGTGSDADVAWSPDGGSLAFVSARHPGAERDRVRDVYVVPVTGGRPRRVTRARGECRQPVFDASGTAIHVTARPDLGPDGLDVAGSPLTACRVPVGGGELHPLLDPARYPRGETTPPTVLDGGAALVAVERGGAVELLRVPLDGGAPAALVDGPFTVRGCATAAGVVVATVAHDRSAGELVAVTAGRRRLLTGFGAALGATGRLHRTEQRRAVVAGGGEVPVWVTVPPGDGPHPVLLFASGRPPGWSLCDEVQVAASAGYAVVCPAAHPLAALDAALADPALDADRVGLAAGPATASLLARTDRFAAAVVAWDGSSDGREPEGTGDLDIGAVVTPTLVVQPESCPLGEGRRLFTALQGRRVPSALLLVPGDGTGDPRHRPARLEHLLDWWDRWLPAGALPDDEEGDDGAVAG
;
A
#
# COMPACT_ATOMS: atom_id res chain seq x y z
N MET A 1 19.50 -9.55 -2.95
CA MET A 1 19.46 -9.02 -1.60
C MET A 1 19.66 -10.18 -0.64
N ARG A 2 20.33 -9.99 0.50
CA ARG A 2 20.30 -10.93 1.63
C ARG A 2 19.19 -10.52 2.62
N PRO A 3 18.67 -11.41 3.47
CA PRO A 3 17.70 -11.03 4.51
C PRO A 3 18.14 -9.83 5.36
N ALA A 4 19.43 -9.73 5.69
CA ALA A 4 19.99 -8.60 6.44
C ALA A 4 19.97 -7.25 5.67
N ASP A 5 20.02 -7.28 4.33
CA ASP A 5 19.99 -6.06 3.51
C ASP A 5 18.63 -5.33 3.60
N LEU A 6 17.57 -5.97 4.14
CA LEU A 6 16.27 -5.32 4.37
C LEU A 6 16.41 -4.07 5.25
N ALA A 7 17.38 -4.01 6.17
CA ALA A 7 17.66 -2.83 6.99
C ALA A 7 18.05 -1.58 6.16
N LEU A 8 18.52 -1.78 4.92
CA LEU A 8 18.87 -0.72 3.98
C LEU A 8 17.65 -0.16 3.24
N LEU A 9 16.48 -0.81 3.33
CA LEU A 9 15.27 -0.34 2.66
C LEU A 9 14.86 1.04 3.15
N ARG A 10 14.51 1.89 2.19
CA ARG A 10 13.94 3.22 2.40
C ARG A 10 12.70 3.33 1.54
N THR A 11 11.55 3.42 2.17
CA THR A 11 10.25 3.44 1.50
C THR A 11 9.60 4.81 1.68
N PRO A 12 9.74 5.73 0.72
CA PRO A 12 9.00 6.98 0.75
C PRO A 12 7.49 6.74 0.56
N GLY A 13 6.68 7.49 1.28
CA GLY A 13 5.22 7.52 1.14
C GLY A 13 4.75 8.57 0.14
N THR A 14 3.52 9.07 0.34
CA THR A 14 2.96 10.17 -0.45
C THR A 14 3.65 11.49 -0.09
N PRO A 15 4.17 12.24 -1.08
CA PRO A 15 4.78 13.54 -0.83
C PRO A 15 3.72 14.63 -0.66
N THR A 16 4.10 15.75 -0.04
CA THR A 16 3.41 17.04 -0.13
C THR A 16 4.36 18.07 -0.73
N VAL A 17 3.85 19.09 -1.41
CA VAL A 17 4.65 20.16 -2.03
C VAL A 17 4.30 21.49 -1.38
N SER A 18 5.30 22.32 -1.09
CA SER A 18 5.12 23.65 -0.55
C SER A 18 4.29 24.51 -1.51
N PRO A 19 3.48 25.47 -1.03
CA PRO A 19 2.63 26.28 -1.92
C PRO A 19 3.40 27.04 -3.01
N ASP A 20 4.65 27.39 -2.76
CA ASP A 20 5.55 28.03 -3.72
C ASP A 20 6.24 27.06 -4.71
N GLY A 21 5.99 25.74 -4.56
CA GLY A 21 6.51 24.68 -5.41
C GLY A 21 7.99 24.34 -5.20
N ARG A 22 8.70 24.99 -4.26
CA ARG A 22 10.17 24.87 -4.11
C ARG A 22 10.63 23.66 -3.30
N MET A 23 9.78 23.16 -2.42
CA MET A 23 10.12 22.08 -1.50
C MET A 23 9.05 20.99 -1.54
N ALA A 24 9.48 19.73 -1.62
CA ALA A 24 8.64 18.59 -1.30
C ALA A 24 9.01 18.06 0.09
N VAL A 25 8.01 17.56 0.83
CA VAL A 25 8.21 16.82 2.07
C VAL A 25 7.57 15.46 1.95
N VAL A 26 8.27 14.42 2.37
CA VAL A 26 7.79 13.04 2.31
C VAL A 26 8.18 12.28 3.57
N ALA A 27 7.30 11.41 4.05
CA ALA A 27 7.64 10.46 5.10
C ALA A 27 8.41 9.28 4.48
N VAL A 28 9.57 8.94 5.06
CA VAL A 28 10.40 7.82 4.62
C VAL A 28 10.48 6.81 5.74
N SER A 29 9.93 5.62 5.50
CA SER A 29 9.95 4.50 6.43
C SER A 29 11.15 3.60 6.18
N ARG A 30 11.73 3.06 7.25
CA ARG A 30 12.77 2.02 7.23
C ARG A 30 12.49 0.98 8.30
N PRO A 31 12.89 -0.29 8.11
CA PRO A 31 12.88 -1.27 9.18
C PRO A 31 13.72 -0.79 10.38
N ASP A 32 13.26 -1.12 11.58
CA ASP A 32 13.90 -0.78 12.84
C ASP A 32 13.58 -1.87 13.88
N ASP A 33 14.56 -2.23 14.72
CA ASP A 33 14.41 -3.31 15.70
C ASP A 33 13.56 -2.91 16.92
N GLY A 34 13.25 -1.62 17.06
CA GLY A 34 12.45 -1.08 18.16
C GLY A 34 10.96 -1.45 18.11
N PRO A 35 10.18 -1.08 19.15
CA PRO A 35 8.74 -1.33 19.18
C PRO A 35 8.03 -0.68 17.98
N GLY A 36 7.26 -1.48 17.24
CA GLY A 36 6.56 -1.07 16.02
C GLY A 36 7.28 -1.40 14.71
N GLY A 37 8.51 -1.91 14.77
CA GLY A 37 9.21 -2.55 13.65
C GLY A 37 9.63 -1.67 12.49
N ALA A 38 9.27 -0.40 12.50
CA ALA A 38 9.70 0.56 11.52
C ALA A 38 9.88 1.93 12.15
N ARG A 39 10.87 2.64 11.65
CA ARG A 39 11.07 4.06 11.92
C ARG A 39 10.69 4.87 10.70
N ALA A 40 9.88 5.90 10.88
CA ALA A 40 9.50 6.84 9.83
C ALA A 40 9.89 8.26 10.20
N GLN A 41 10.53 8.97 9.27
CA GLN A 41 10.98 10.35 9.43
C GLN A 41 10.51 11.18 8.24
N LEU A 42 10.27 12.47 8.44
CA LEU A 42 10.01 13.38 7.33
C LEU A 42 11.33 13.83 6.71
N TRP A 43 11.36 13.89 5.38
CA TRP A 43 12.48 14.35 4.58
C TRP A 43 12.07 15.55 3.74
N ALA A 44 12.88 16.59 3.75
CA ALA A 44 12.74 17.76 2.89
C ALA A 44 13.58 17.56 1.62
N VAL A 45 12.97 17.83 0.46
CA VAL A 45 13.53 17.59 -0.87
C VAL A 45 13.31 18.82 -1.76
N PRO A 46 14.37 19.56 -2.15
CA PRO A 46 14.23 20.65 -3.13
C PRO A 46 13.72 20.13 -4.47
N THR A 47 12.65 20.72 -4.98
CA THR A 47 11.99 20.23 -6.22
C THR A 47 12.78 20.54 -7.49
N ASP A 48 13.70 21.51 -7.41
CA ASP A 48 14.61 21.87 -8.50
C ASP A 48 15.89 21.00 -8.53
N GLY A 49 16.10 20.16 -7.52
CA GLY A 49 17.31 19.34 -7.37
C GLY A 49 18.57 20.15 -7.03
N SER A 50 18.43 21.38 -6.52
CA SER A 50 19.55 22.25 -6.15
C SER A 50 20.37 21.73 -4.97
N ALA A 51 19.80 20.87 -4.12
CA ALA A 51 20.47 20.24 -3.00
C ALA A 51 19.90 18.83 -2.75
N PRO A 52 20.67 17.92 -2.10
CA PRO A 52 20.19 16.58 -1.77
C PRO A 52 19.05 16.63 -0.74
N ALA A 53 18.25 15.57 -0.74
CA ALA A 53 17.24 15.34 0.29
C ALA A 53 17.89 15.26 1.68
N ARG A 54 17.24 15.84 2.69
CA ARG A 54 17.71 15.82 4.08
C ARG A 54 16.60 15.50 5.07
N PRO A 55 16.90 14.83 6.20
CA PRO A 55 15.94 14.65 7.28
C PRO A 55 15.45 16.01 7.78
N LEU A 56 14.14 16.12 7.96
CA LEU A 56 13.47 17.28 8.54
C LEU A 56 13.09 17.02 10.00
N THR A 57 12.74 15.78 10.33
CA THR A 57 12.37 15.37 11.69
C THR A 57 13.21 14.19 12.17
N SER A 58 13.27 14.03 13.50
CA SER A 58 13.99 12.94 14.16
C SER A 58 13.06 11.91 14.82
N GLY A 59 11.74 12.04 14.66
CA GLY A 59 10.74 11.22 15.36
C GLY A 59 10.80 9.74 15.02
N ALA A 60 10.08 8.94 15.81
CA ALA A 60 10.03 7.49 15.66
C ALA A 60 9.09 7.09 14.52
N ARG A 61 7.90 7.69 14.43
CA ARG A 61 6.90 7.35 13.42
C ARG A 61 6.21 8.60 12.87
N ASP A 62 6.99 9.45 12.22
CA ASP A 62 6.49 10.67 11.60
C ASP A 62 5.90 10.38 10.22
N SER A 63 4.69 10.87 9.96
CA SER A 63 3.93 10.57 8.74
C SER A 63 2.93 11.67 8.36
N ALA A 64 2.25 11.50 7.22
CA ALA A 64 1.20 12.38 6.72
C ALA A 64 1.54 13.89 6.74
N PRO A 65 2.67 14.32 6.14
CA PRO A 65 3.03 15.73 6.06
C PRO A 65 2.03 16.51 5.19
N ALA A 66 1.61 17.69 5.63
CA ALA A 66 0.71 18.58 4.92
C ALA A 66 1.11 20.05 5.15
N PHE A 67 1.52 20.74 4.08
CA PHE A 67 1.78 22.19 4.14
C PHE A 67 0.49 22.98 4.32
N SER A 68 0.55 24.04 5.12
CA SER A 68 -0.51 25.05 5.15
C SER A 68 -0.58 25.80 3.82
N PRO A 69 -1.77 26.25 3.38
CA PRO A 69 -1.92 27.05 2.17
C PRO A 69 -1.08 28.32 2.12
N ASP A 70 -0.85 28.95 3.28
CA ASP A 70 0.02 30.13 3.41
C ASP A 70 1.53 29.80 3.40
N GLY A 71 1.89 28.51 3.41
CA GLY A 71 3.27 28.02 3.36
C GLY A 71 4.07 28.22 4.65
N ARG A 72 3.45 28.72 5.73
CA ARG A 72 4.14 29.00 6.99
C ARG A 72 4.31 27.78 7.89
N TRP A 73 3.48 26.76 7.69
CA TRP A 73 3.38 25.61 8.58
C TRP A 73 3.43 24.30 7.82
N LEU A 74 3.95 23.28 8.50
CA LEU A 74 3.84 21.89 8.11
C LEU A 74 3.15 21.13 9.25
N ALA A 75 1.92 20.68 9.01
CA ALA A 75 1.24 19.75 9.91
C ALA A 75 1.67 18.32 9.56
N TYR A 76 1.82 17.48 10.58
CA TYR A 76 2.16 16.07 10.39
C TYR A 76 1.72 15.23 11.58
N LEU A 77 1.67 13.92 11.39
CA LEU A 77 1.46 12.98 12.49
C LEU A 77 2.80 12.52 13.02
N SER A 78 2.94 12.48 14.34
CA SER A 78 4.06 11.84 15.02
C SER A 78 3.57 10.98 16.16
N ALA A 79 4.20 9.82 16.33
CA ALA A 79 3.90 8.92 17.43
C ALA A 79 5.19 8.45 18.08
N GLU A 80 5.14 8.29 19.40
CA GLU A 80 6.15 7.51 20.12
C GLU A 80 6.01 6.01 19.81
N ALA A 81 7.04 5.25 20.14
CA ALA A 81 7.07 3.81 19.91
C ALA A 81 5.90 3.13 20.67
N GLY A 82 4.99 2.48 19.93
CA GLY A 82 3.79 1.85 20.50
C GLY A 82 2.63 2.79 20.89
N GLY A 83 2.81 4.11 20.81
CA GLY A 83 1.76 5.09 21.12
C GLY A 83 0.83 5.41 19.94
N PRO A 84 -0.33 6.05 20.16
CA PRO A 84 -1.19 6.55 19.09
C PRO A 84 -0.56 7.77 18.39
N PRO A 85 -0.78 7.95 17.07
CA PRO A 85 -0.30 9.13 16.35
C PRO A 85 -0.95 10.41 16.86
N GLN A 86 -0.18 11.49 16.95
CA GLN A 86 -0.62 12.80 17.43
C GLN A 86 -0.26 13.87 16.41
N LEU A 87 -1.11 14.87 16.29
CA LEU A 87 -0.90 15.98 15.38
C LEU A 87 0.20 16.89 15.92
N HIS A 88 1.16 17.21 15.06
CA HIS A 88 2.25 18.13 15.33
C HIS A 88 2.31 19.21 14.25
N LEU A 89 2.82 20.37 14.62
CA LEU A 89 3.00 21.53 13.74
C LEU A 89 4.45 21.98 13.76
N LEU A 90 5.04 22.13 12.57
CA LEU A 90 6.41 22.59 12.38
C LEU A 90 6.41 23.91 11.59
N PRO A 91 7.19 24.94 12.00
CA PRO A 91 7.37 26.15 11.20
C PRO A 91 8.23 25.86 9.97
N THR A 92 7.81 26.30 8.79
CA THR A 92 8.58 26.06 7.55
C THR A 92 9.88 26.87 7.49
N ALA A 93 9.94 27.99 8.21
CA ALA A 93 11.15 28.78 8.41
C ALA A 93 12.21 28.09 9.31
N GLY A 94 11.88 26.94 9.91
CA GLY A 94 12.69 26.25 10.90
C GLY A 94 12.26 26.56 12.34
N GLY A 95 12.66 25.70 13.26
CA GLY A 95 12.26 25.74 14.67
C GLY A 95 11.91 24.36 15.21
N ALA A 96 11.54 24.29 16.48
CA ALA A 96 11.04 23.06 17.09
C ALA A 96 9.56 22.83 16.71
N PRO A 97 9.13 21.58 16.48
CA PRO A 97 7.74 21.26 16.29
C PRO A 97 6.98 21.35 17.62
N ARG A 98 5.70 21.72 17.56
CA ARG A 98 4.78 21.68 18.70
C ARG A 98 3.73 20.60 18.51
N ARG A 99 3.48 19.81 19.55
CA ARG A 99 2.37 18.86 19.62
C ARG A 99 1.04 19.61 19.81
N LEU A 100 0.04 19.33 18.99
CA LEU A 100 -1.27 19.98 19.04
C LEU A 100 -2.38 19.12 19.67
N THR A 101 -2.23 17.80 19.74
CA THR A 101 -3.26 16.89 20.26
C THR A 101 -2.74 15.99 21.37
N GLY A 102 -3.63 15.62 22.29
CA GLY A 102 -3.34 14.80 23.49
C GLY A 102 -4.08 13.46 23.56
N GLU A 103 -5.00 13.19 22.64
CA GLU A 103 -6.09 12.24 22.86
C GLU A 103 -5.63 10.77 22.87
N PRO A 104 -6.24 9.89 23.71
CA PRO A 104 -5.84 8.48 23.83
C PRO A 104 -5.93 7.67 22.54
N GLN A 105 -6.87 8.00 21.64
CA GLN A 105 -7.05 7.31 20.35
C GLN A 105 -6.19 7.88 19.24
N GLY A 106 -5.51 9.02 19.47
CA GLY A 106 -4.70 9.71 18.48
C GLY A 106 -5.49 10.55 17.46
N ALA A 107 -4.74 11.13 16.54
CA ALA A 107 -5.23 11.94 15.42
C ALA A 107 -5.03 11.22 14.07
N GLY A 108 -5.80 11.63 13.07
CA GLY A 108 -5.73 11.15 11.69
C GLY A 108 -4.97 12.12 10.79
N ALA A 109 -4.79 11.73 9.51
CA ALA A 109 -4.06 12.54 8.54
C ALA A 109 -4.65 13.97 8.43
N PRO A 110 -3.84 15.02 8.64
CA PRO A 110 -4.35 16.38 8.71
C PRO A 110 -4.68 16.97 7.34
N VAL A 111 -5.77 17.71 7.26
CA VAL A 111 -6.19 18.48 6.08
C VAL A 111 -6.44 19.93 6.48
N TRP A 112 -5.72 20.85 5.83
CA TRP A 112 -5.79 22.27 6.11
C TRP A 112 -7.03 22.95 5.55
N SER A 113 -7.61 23.87 6.34
CA SER A 113 -8.55 24.84 5.81
C SER A 113 -7.83 25.82 4.86
N PRO A 114 -8.53 26.37 3.85
CA PRO A 114 -7.94 27.31 2.89
C PRO A 114 -7.32 28.56 3.54
N ASP A 115 -7.87 28.97 4.69
CA ASP A 115 -7.42 30.14 5.47
C ASP A 115 -6.19 29.86 6.35
N SER A 116 -5.66 28.63 6.38
CA SER A 116 -4.54 28.20 7.24
C SER A 116 -4.78 28.35 8.75
N ARG A 117 -6.04 28.43 9.20
CA ARG A 117 -6.40 28.59 10.63
C ARG A 117 -6.98 27.34 11.28
N ARG A 118 -7.35 26.34 10.49
CA ARG A 118 -8.02 25.13 10.98
C ARG A 118 -7.43 23.89 10.32
N LEU A 119 -7.51 22.79 11.07
CA LEU A 119 -7.16 21.46 10.61
C LEU A 119 -8.38 20.55 10.76
N ALA A 120 -8.58 19.64 9.80
CA ALA A 120 -9.59 18.60 9.86
C ALA A 120 -8.95 17.23 9.65
N TRP A 121 -9.50 16.20 10.29
CA TRP A 121 -9.11 14.81 10.08
C TRP A 121 -10.27 13.88 10.45
N VAL A 122 -10.10 12.59 10.18
CA VAL A 122 -10.99 11.53 10.64
C VAL A 122 -10.36 10.85 11.85
N ALA A 123 -11.10 10.71 12.95
CA ALA A 123 -10.62 10.11 14.19
C ALA A 123 -11.52 8.96 14.65
N PRO A 124 -10.98 7.90 15.30
CA PRO A 124 -11.77 6.91 15.99
C PRO A 124 -12.61 7.54 17.11
N VAL A 125 -13.86 7.12 17.23
CA VAL A 125 -14.74 7.43 18.34
C VAL A 125 -14.72 6.25 19.31
N PRO A 126 -14.55 6.47 20.62
CA PRO A 126 -14.59 5.39 21.61
C PRO A 126 -15.87 4.56 21.43
N ALA A 127 -15.70 3.26 21.22
CA ALA A 127 -16.85 2.36 21.28
C ALA A 127 -17.39 2.34 22.72
N ALA A 128 -18.71 2.26 22.87
CA ALA A 128 -19.26 1.82 24.15
C ALA A 128 -18.62 0.45 24.46
N THR A 129 -18.05 0.28 25.66
CA THR A 129 -17.40 -0.97 26.06
C THR A 129 -18.35 -2.11 25.78
N ALA A 130 -18.02 -2.93 24.77
CA ALA A 130 -18.76 -4.15 24.54
C ALA A 130 -18.50 -5.03 25.75
N GLY A 131 -19.54 -5.36 26.51
CA GLY A 131 -19.38 -6.16 27.72
C GLY A 131 -18.69 -7.48 27.42
N ASP A 132 -18.00 -8.04 28.41
CA ASP A 132 -17.27 -9.33 28.35
C ASP A 132 -18.19 -10.56 28.19
N GLY A 133 -19.44 -10.36 27.76
CA GLY A 133 -20.42 -11.41 27.56
C GLY A 133 -20.33 -12.05 26.17
N PRO A 134 -20.87 -13.26 26.01
CA PRO A 134 -20.94 -13.93 24.72
C PRO A 134 -21.74 -13.07 23.72
N ARG A 135 -21.22 -12.94 22.50
CA ARG A 135 -21.88 -12.22 21.41
C ARG A 135 -22.58 -13.21 20.48
N LEU A 136 -23.88 -13.02 20.27
CA LEU A 136 -24.61 -13.71 19.22
C LEU A 136 -24.47 -12.91 17.92
N VAL A 137 -23.71 -13.44 16.95
CA VAL A 137 -23.59 -12.87 15.61
C VAL A 137 -24.63 -13.55 14.72
N THR A 138 -25.68 -12.81 14.33
CA THR A 138 -26.77 -13.31 13.48
C THR A 138 -26.67 -12.86 12.03
N THR A 139 -25.74 -11.96 11.73
CA THR A 139 -25.53 -11.39 10.39
C THR A 139 -24.04 -11.27 10.11
N VAL A 140 -23.63 -11.61 8.89
CA VAL A 140 -22.29 -11.30 8.39
C VAL A 140 -22.32 -9.83 7.98
N SER A 141 -21.46 -9.03 8.61
CA SER A 141 -21.27 -7.65 8.23
C SER A 141 -19.86 -7.49 7.66
N PRO A 142 -19.70 -6.95 6.43
CA PRO A 142 -18.37 -6.57 5.91
C PRO A 142 -17.71 -5.46 6.73
N ARG A 143 -18.40 -4.92 7.76
CA ARG A 143 -17.97 -3.82 8.61
C ARG A 143 -18.02 -4.17 10.09
N ALA A 144 -18.13 -5.46 10.45
CA ALA A 144 -18.27 -5.91 11.83
C ALA A 144 -17.13 -5.38 12.75
N ASP A 145 -15.91 -5.33 12.21
CA ASP A 145 -14.71 -4.89 12.94
C ASP A 145 -14.28 -3.46 12.59
N ALA A 146 -15.05 -2.74 11.76
CA ALA A 146 -14.69 -1.39 11.37
C ALA A 146 -14.84 -0.42 12.57
N PRO A 147 -13.81 0.39 12.88
CA PRO A 147 -13.91 1.36 13.97
C PRO A 147 -14.99 2.38 13.65
N ARG A 148 -15.72 2.81 14.69
CA ARG A 148 -16.54 4.01 14.61
C ARG A 148 -15.61 5.21 14.46
N THR A 149 -15.86 6.06 13.47
CA THR A 149 -14.98 7.18 13.12
C THR A 149 -15.79 8.42 12.79
N ALA A 150 -15.29 9.57 13.24
CA ALA A 150 -15.93 10.87 13.06
C ALA A 150 -14.97 11.87 12.37
N VAL A 151 -15.56 12.84 11.69
CA VAL A 151 -14.84 14.02 11.20
C VAL A 151 -14.63 14.97 12.37
N VAL A 152 -13.39 15.37 12.59
CA VAL A 152 -12.97 16.26 13.68
C VAL A 152 -12.32 17.51 13.07
N VAL A 153 -12.58 18.66 13.69
CA VAL A 153 -11.96 19.95 13.34
C VAL A 153 -11.24 20.53 14.56
N LEU A 154 -10.10 21.14 14.31
CA LEU A 154 -9.30 21.86 15.30
C LEU A 154 -9.05 23.28 14.83
N ASP A 155 -9.42 24.24 15.67
CA ASP A 155 -9.06 25.65 15.49
C ASP A 155 -7.65 25.88 16.05
N LEU A 156 -6.77 26.48 15.23
CA LEU A 156 -5.42 26.82 15.69
C LEU A 156 -5.46 28.07 16.57
N PRO A 157 -4.61 28.14 17.61
CA PRO A 157 -4.47 29.35 18.39
C PRO A 157 -3.83 30.47 17.57
N GLY A 158 -3.97 31.72 18.04
CA GLY A 158 -3.44 32.90 17.35
C GLY A 158 -1.92 32.83 17.14
N ASP A 159 -1.18 32.34 18.14
CA ASP A 159 0.19 31.87 17.98
C ASP A 159 0.23 30.34 18.20
N PRO A 160 0.32 29.54 17.13
CA PRO A 160 0.33 28.10 17.24
C PRO A 160 1.66 27.54 17.75
N LEU A 161 2.70 28.33 17.97
CA LEU A 161 3.97 27.87 18.57
C LEU A 161 4.15 28.27 20.03
N ASP A 162 3.29 29.13 20.57
CA ASP A 162 3.39 29.53 21.96
C ASP A 162 2.95 28.38 22.89
N ASP A 163 3.92 27.69 23.47
CA ASP A 163 3.71 26.59 24.42
C ASP A 163 3.00 27.02 25.71
N ALA A 164 2.95 28.32 26.03
CA ALA A 164 2.16 28.84 27.14
C ALA A 164 0.65 28.83 26.84
N VAL A 165 0.26 28.80 25.56
CA VAL A 165 -1.14 28.64 25.16
C VAL A 165 -1.56 27.19 25.41
N PRO A 166 -2.70 26.92 26.06
CA PRO A 166 -3.21 25.56 26.21
C PRO A 166 -3.38 24.85 24.86
N LEU A 167 -3.28 23.51 24.86
CA LEU A 167 -3.55 22.73 23.65
C LEU A 167 -4.96 23.03 23.14
N PRO A 168 -5.12 23.30 21.83
CA PRO A 168 -6.43 23.50 21.26
C PRO A 168 -7.27 22.23 21.40
N VAL A 169 -8.57 22.38 21.63
CA VAL A 169 -9.49 21.24 21.85
C VAL A 169 -10.11 20.84 20.52
N PRO A 170 -9.87 19.60 20.02
CA PRO A 170 -10.53 19.12 18.82
C PRO A 170 -12.05 18.99 19.03
N ARG A 171 -12.82 19.39 18.03
CA ARG A 171 -14.28 19.34 18.04
C ARG A 171 -14.81 18.37 16.98
N PRO A 172 -15.53 17.30 17.36
CA PRO A 172 -16.18 16.43 16.38
C PRO A 172 -17.31 17.18 15.66
N LEU A 173 -17.38 17.05 14.35
CA LEU A 173 -18.48 17.53 13.50
C LEU A 173 -19.53 16.45 13.23
N THR A 174 -19.15 15.19 13.35
CA THR A 174 -20.04 14.04 13.20
C THR A 174 -20.00 13.17 14.45
N ASP A 175 -21.01 12.31 14.61
CA ASP A 175 -21.24 11.48 15.80
C ASP A 175 -20.55 10.11 15.74
N GLY A 176 -19.85 9.80 14.65
CA GLY A 176 -19.16 8.53 14.46
C GLY A 176 -20.04 7.35 14.05
N THR A 177 -21.34 7.56 13.82
CA THR A 177 -22.29 6.47 13.50
C THR A 177 -22.12 5.91 12.09
N GLY A 178 -21.54 6.68 11.18
CA GLY A 178 -21.44 6.35 9.75
C GLY A 178 -20.11 5.76 9.29
N SER A 179 -19.19 5.42 10.19
CA SER A 179 -17.80 5.04 9.85
C SER A 179 -17.20 6.03 8.84
N ASP A 180 -17.10 7.29 9.26
CA ASP A 180 -16.62 8.37 8.39
C ASP A 180 -15.17 8.11 7.96
N ALA A 181 -14.85 8.39 6.71
CA ALA A 181 -13.52 8.24 6.14
C ALA A 181 -13.28 9.34 5.11
N ASP A 182 -12.00 9.69 4.91
CA ASP A 182 -11.53 10.78 4.04
C ASP A 182 -12.20 12.15 4.29
N VAL A 183 -11.46 13.24 4.20
CA VAL A 183 -12.04 14.57 4.43
C VAL A 183 -11.37 15.62 3.56
N ALA A 184 -12.15 16.57 3.05
CA ALA A 184 -11.65 17.73 2.31
C ALA A 184 -12.44 18.99 2.62
N TRP A 185 -11.73 20.10 2.74
CA TRP A 185 -12.33 21.42 2.91
C TRP A 185 -12.91 21.93 1.59
N SER A 186 -14.05 22.62 1.66
CA SER A 186 -14.50 23.45 0.55
C SER A 186 -13.53 24.62 0.32
N PRO A 187 -13.40 25.15 -0.92
CA PRO A 187 -12.44 26.22 -1.21
C PRO A 187 -12.68 27.52 -0.43
N ASP A 188 -13.91 27.74 0.04
CA ASP A 188 -14.30 28.88 0.88
C ASP A 188 -14.07 28.63 2.38
N GLY A 189 -13.70 27.42 2.79
CA GLY A 189 -13.50 27.03 4.19
C GLY A 189 -14.78 26.98 5.04
N GLY A 190 -15.97 27.04 4.42
CA GLY A 190 -17.27 27.03 5.11
C GLY A 190 -17.80 25.62 5.40
N SER A 191 -17.30 24.61 4.72
CA SER A 191 -17.81 23.23 4.78
C SER A 191 -16.73 22.18 4.56
N LEU A 192 -17.07 20.94 4.91
CA LEU A 192 -16.22 19.77 4.73
C LEU A 192 -17.00 18.69 3.96
N ALA A 193 -16.37 18.12 2.95
CA ALA A 193 -16.81 16.88 2.30
C ALA A 193 -16.10 15.69 2.93
N PHE A 194 -16.80 14.57 3.08
CA PHE A 194 -16.27 13.31 3.60
C PHE A 194 -17.07 12.13 3.04
N VAL A 195 -16.53 10.91 3.13
CA VAL A 195 -17.29 9.70 2.75
C VAL A 195 -17.79 8.94 3.97
N SER A 196 -18.98 8.36 3.86
CA SER A 196 -19.67 7.76 5.00
C SER A 196 -20.64 6.67 4.56
N ALA A 197 -20.75 5.63 5.38
CA ALA A 197 -21.70 4.53 5.25
C ALA A 197 -22.83 4.71 6.29
N ARG A 198 -23.59 5.81 6.17
CA ARG A 198 -24.65 6.19 7.13
C ARG A 198 -26.07 5.96 6.61
N HIS A 199 -26.22 5.18 5.54
CA HIS A 199 -27.53 4.79 5.01
C HIS A 199 -28.11 3.60 5.80
N PRO A 200 -29.45 3.42 5.80
CA PRO A 200 -30.06 2.22 6.34
C PRO A 200 -29.53 0.96 5.63
N GLY A 201 -29.11 -0.05 6.38
CA GLY A 201 -28.56 -1.30 5.82
C GLY A 201 -27.05 -1.27 5.53
N ALA A 202 -26.35 -0.18 5.88
CA ALA A 202 -24.90 -0.04 5.70
C ALA A 202 -24.09 -1.17 6.38
N GLU A 203 -24.66 -1.90 7.34
CA GLU A 203 -24.02 -3.07 7.91
C GLU A 203 -23.96 -4.27 6.96
N ARG A 204 -24.62 -4.24 5.80
CA ARG A 204 -24.77 -5.40 4.88
C ARG A 204 -24.10 -5.24 3.52
N ASP A 205 -23.64 -4.04 3.17
CA ASP A 205 -23.09 -3.73 1.85
C ASP A 205 -21.69 -3.07 1.93
N ARG A 206 -21.14 -2.66 0.79
CA ARG A 206 -19.89 -1.86 0.69
C ARG A 206 -20.13 -0.41 0.24
N VAL A 207 -21.39 0.03 0.14
CA VAL A 207 -21.75 1.37 -0.34
C VAL A 207 -21.20 2.46 0.59
N ARG A 208 -20.64 3.52 0.01
CA ARG A 208 -20.17 4.72 0.71
C ARG A 208 -20.49 5.94 -0.14
N ASP A 209 -21.17 6.91 0.46
CA ASP A 209 -21.55 8.15 -0.21
C ASP A 209 -20.73 9.33 0.26
N VAL A 210 -20.64 10.34 -0.61
CA VAL A 210 -20.12 11.66 -0.26
C VAL A 210 -21.17 12.44 0.50
N TYR A 211 -20.78 13.00 1.63
CA TYR A 211 -21.57 13.93 2.44
C TYR A 211 -20.84 15.26 2.56
N VAL A 212 -21.61 16.34 2.69
CA VAL A 212 -21.10 17.68 3.00
C VAL A 212 -21.73 18.16 4.30
N VAL A 213 -20.92 18.70 5.20
CA VAL A 213 -21.34 19.28 6.48
C VAL A 213 -20.76 20.68 6.66
N PRO A 214 -21.55 21.67 7.15
CA PRO A 214 -21.00 22.97 7.53
C PRO A 214 -19.97 22.83 8.64
N VAL A 215 -18.92 23.66 8.62
CA VAL A 215 -17.87 23.65 9.67
C VAL A 215 -18.41 24.07 11.04
N THR A 216 -19.51 24.83 11.06
CA THR A 216 -20.25 25.19 12.27
C THR A 216 -21.01 24.00 12.87
N GLY A 217 -21.04 22.85 12.19
CA GLY A 217 -21.83 21.68 12.56
C GLY A 217 -23.22 21.69 11.93
N GLY A 218 -23.99 20.65 12.25
CA GLY A 218 -25.33 20.41 11.70
C GLY A 218 -25.46 19.03 11.07
N ARG A 219 -26.63 18.73 10.52
CA ARG A 219 -26.88 17.44 9.87
C ARG A 219 -26.12 17.36 8.53
N PRO A 220 -25.26 16.35 8.31
CA PRO A 220 -24.60 16.18 7.02
C PRO A 220 -25.61 15.95 5.88
N ARG A 221 -25.38 16.63 4.76
CA ARG A 221 -26.17 16.49 3.53
C ARG A 221 -25.50 15.50 2.59
N ARG A 222 -26.24 14.46 2.19
CA ARG A 222 -25.79 13.50 1.18
C ARG A 222 -25.67 14.18 -0.20
N VAL A 223 -24.56 13.97 -0.90
CA VAL A 223 -24.26 14.51 -2.23
C VAL A 223 -24.49 13.45 -3.31
N THR A 224 -23.84 12.30 -3.19
CA THR A 224 -24.02 11.19 -4.13
C THR A 224 -25.27 10.41 -3.77
N ARG A 225 -26.03 9.94 -4.76
CA ARG A 225 -27.10 8.93 -4.55
C ARG A 225 -26.70 7.56 -5.09
N ALA A 226 -25.39 7.32 -5.16
CA ALA A 226 -24.84 6.17 -5.84
C ALA A 226 -25.16 4.87 -5.07
N ARG A 227 -25.23 3.76 -5.82
CA ARG A 227 -25.07 2.40 -5.28
C ARG A 227 -23.58 2.00 -5.18
N GLY A 228 -22.72 3.00 -5.26
CA GLY A 228 -21.29 2.85 -5.40
C GLY A 228 -20.52 3.03 -4.11
N GLU A 229 -19.23 2.80 -4.19
CA GLU A 229 -18.28 3.08 -3.12
C GLU A 229 -17.45 4.30 -3.50
N CYS A 230 -17.68 5.42 -2.82
CA CYS A 230 -16.90 6.65 -2.97
C CYS A 230 -15.75 6.71 -1.94
N ARG A 231 -14.61 7.27 -2.36
CA ARG A 231 -13.41 7.50 -1.55
C ARG A 231 -12.76 8.82 -1.95
N GLN A 232 -12.00 9.41 -1.02
CA GLN A 232 -11.09 10.53 -1.26
C GLN A 232 -11.76 11.73 -1.97
N PRO A 233 -12.79 12.34 -1.35
CA PRO A 233 -13.45 13.50 -1.94
C PRO A 233 -12.50 14.70 -1.97
N VAL A 234 -12.49 15.44 -3.08
CA VAL A 234 -11.72 16.69 -3.25
C VAL A 234 -12.60 17.69 -4.00
N PHE A 235 -12.73 18.92 -3.49
CA PHE A 235 -13.45 19.98 -4.19
C PHE A 235 -12.65 20.51 -5.38
N ASP A 236 -13.34 20.84 -6.47
CA ASP A 236 -12.76 21.68 -7.51
C ASP A 236 -12.49 23.11 -7.00
N ALA A 237 -11.63 23.85 -7.70
CA ALA A 237 -11.25 25.20 -7.28
C ALA A 237 -12.44 26.19 -7.23
N SER A 238 -13.50 25.93 -7.99
CA SER A 238 -14.73 26.73 -7.98
C SER A 238 -15.68 26.37 -6.83
N GLY A 239 -15.48 25.23 -6.15
CA GLY A 239 -16.38 24.73 -5.11
C GLY A 239 -17.72 24.24 -5.66
N THR A 240 -17.82 23.97 -6.96
CA THR A 240 -19.06 23.58 -7.64
C THR A 240 -19.19 22.07 -7.81
N ALA A 241 -18.07 21.36 -7.82
CA ALA A 241 -18.04 19.91 -7.94
C ALA A 241 -17.06 19.27 -6.96
N ILE A 242 -17.30 17.99 -6.69
CA ILE A 242 -16.44 17.12 -5.90
C ILE A 242 -15.94 16.01 -6.83
N HIS A 243 -14.64 15.80 -6.80
CA HIS A 243 -13.96 14.68 -7.44
C HIS A 243 -13.74 13.58 -6.41
N VAL A 244 -13.93 12.33 -6.83
CA VAL A 244 -13.77 11.15 -5.98
C VAL A 244 -13.06 10.03 -6.75
N THR A 245 -12.41 9.14 -6.03
CA THR A 245 -12.16 7.79 -6.51
C THR A 245 -13.41 6.96 -6.19
N ALA A 246 -14.02 6.29 -7.16
CA ALA A 246 -15.23 5.52 -6.89
C ALA A 246 -15.37 4.26 -7.73
N ARG A 247 -16.08 3.27 -7.17
CA ARG A 247 -16.79 2.23 -7.93
C ARG A 247 -18.22 2.73 -8.15
N PRO A 248 -18.62 3.17 -9.35
CA PRO A 248 -19.87 3.91 -9.52
C PRO A 248 -21.14 3.14 -9.14
N ASP A 249 -21.13 1.82 -9.34
CA ASP A 249 -22.29 0.95 -9.09
C ASP A 249 -21.84 -0.44 -8.61
N LEU A 250 -22.16 -0.81 -7.37
CA LEU A 250 -21.88 -2.14 -6.81
C LEU A 250 -23.07 -3.10 -6.94
N GLY A 251 -24.00 -2.80 -7.85
CA GLY A 251 -25.18 -3.61 -8.10
C GLY A 251 -26.27 -3.43 -7.03
N PRO A 252 -27.34 -4.25 -7.11
CA PRO A 252 -28.52 -4.08 -6.27
C PRO A 252 -28.23 -4.31 -4.78
N ASP A 253 -27.34 -5.23 -4.46
CA ASP A 253 -26.97 -5.63 -3.10
C ASP A 253 -25.77 -4.83 -2.55
N GLY A 254 -25.14 -3.99 -3.38
CA GLY A 254 -24.01 -3.15 -2.96
C GLY A 254 -22.73 -3.94 -2.67
N LEU A 255 -22.55 -5.09 -3.32
CA LEU A 255 -21.44 -6.02 -3.08
C LEU A 255 -20.65 -6.39 -4.36
N ASP A 256 -21.09 -5.97 -5.54
CA ASP A 256 -20.44 -6.32 -6.81
C ASP A 256 -19.16 -5.52 -7.07
N VAL A 257 -18.08 -5.95 -6.41
CA VAL A 257 -16.73 -5.38 -6.59
C VAL A 257 -16.11 -5.84 -7.91
N ALA A 258 -16.42 -7.06 -8.36
CA ALA A 258 -15.80 -7.66 -9.54
C ALA A 258 -16.28 -7.01 -10.84
N GLY A 259 -17.57 -6.68 -10.93
CA GLY A 259 -18.18 -6.04 -12.10
C GLY A 259 -17.99 -4.52 -12.18
N SER A 260 -17.48 -3.89 -11.11
CA SER A 260 -17.47 -2.42 -10.98
C SER A 260 -16.07 -1.83 -10.79
N PRO A 261 -15.31 -1.58 -11.87
CA PRO A 261 -13.93 -1.10 -11.76
C PRO A 261 -13.83 0.26 -11.07
N LEU A 262 -12.76 0.45 -10.28
CA LEU A 262 -12.44 1.75 -9.70
C LEU A 262 -12.08 2.77 -10.80
N THR A 263 -12.62 3.98 -10.67
CA THR A 263 -12.31 5.09 -11.57
C THR A 263 -12.33 6.43 -10.84
N ALA A 264 -11.78 7.47 -11.47
CA ALA A 264 -11.95 8.83 -10.99
C ALA A 264 -13.28 9.38 -11.52
N CYS A 265 -14.11 9.93 -10.64
CA CYS A 265 -15.42 10.48 -10.97
C CYS A 265 -15.54 11.93 -10.51
N ARG A 266 -16.51 12.64 -11.11
CA ARG A 266 -16.98 13.97 -10.70
C ARG A 266 -18.47 13.91 -10.34
N VAL A 267 -18.85 14.67 -9.32
CA VAL A 267 -20.26 14.89 -8.93
C VAL A 267 -20.48 16.37 -8.58
N PRO A 268 -21.61 17.00 -8.98
CA PRO A 268 -21.94 18.35 -8.53
C PRO A 268 -22.11 18.41 -7.01
N VAL A 269 -21.65 19.49 -6.35
CA VAL A 269 -21.83 19.68 -4.88
C VAL A 269 -23.30 19.69 -4.49
N GLY A 270 -24.18 20.18 -5.37
CA GLY A 270 -25.64 20.13 -5.20
C GLY A 270 -26.22 18.71 -5.13
N GLY A 271 -25.44 17.72 -5.58
CA GLY A 271 -25.79 16.31 -5.63
C GLY A 271 -26.17 15.84 -7.03
N GLY A 272 -26.07 14.53 -7.25
CA GLY A 272 -26.33 13.90 -8.54
C GLY A 272 -25.63 12.55 -8.70
N GLU A 273 -25.62 12.06 -9.93
CA GLU A 273 -24.90 10.85 -10.32
C GLU A 273 -23.39 11.08 -10.42
N LEU A 274 -22.63 10.00 -10.27
CA LEU A 274 -21.19 9.99 -10.50
C LEU A 274 -20.91 9.98 -12.01
N HIS A 275 -20.08 10.90 -12.46
CA HIS A 275 -19.66 10.98 -13.86
C HIS A 275 -18.18 10.59 -13.95
N PRO A 276 -17.83 9.43 -14.53
CA PRO A 276 -16.43 9.04 -14.73
C PRO A 276 -15.67 10.08 -15.55
N LEU A 277 -14.44 10.40 -15.13
CA LEU A 277 -13.51 11.27 -15.87
C LEU A 277 -12.82 10.51 -17.01
N LEU A 278 -12.65 9.20 -16.83
CA LEU A 278 -12.02 8.29 -17.76
C LEU A 278 -12.88 7.05 -17.93
N ASP A 279 -12.82 6.45 -19.12
CA ASP A 279 -13.36 5.11 -19.35
C ASP A 279 -12.55 4.07 -18.57
N PRO A 280 -13.13 3.41 -17.55
CA PRO A 280 -12.43 2.45 -16.72
C PRO A 280 -11.96 1.21 -17.48
N ALA A 281 -12.58 0.87 -18.62
CA ALA A 281 -12.13 -0.25 -19.45
C ALA A 281 -10.79 0.06 -20.14
N ARG A 282 -10.55 1.34 -20.45
CA ARG A 282 -9.31 1.81 -21.10
C ARG A 282 -8.25 2.27 -20.10
N TYR A 283 -8.69 2.78 -18.95
CA TYR A 283 -7.84 3.36 -17.91
C TYR A 283 -8.19 2.76 -16.54
N PRO A 284 -7.94 1.45 -16.33
CA PRO A 284 -8.32 0.80 -15.10
C PRO A 284 -7.51 1.34 -13.93
N ARG A 285 -8.14 1.44 -12.76
CA ARG A 285 -7.46 1.74 -11.49
C ARG A 285 -7.55 0.53 -10.57
N GLY A 286 -6.45 0.23 -9.89
CA GLY A 286 -6.41 -0.76 -8.82
C GLY A 286 -6.63 -0.15 -7.44
N GLU A 287 -6.92 -1.02 -6.48
CA GLU A 287 -7.14 -0.66 -5.06
C GLU A 287 -5.94 0.06 -4.42
N THR A 288 -4.73 -0.21 -4.91
CA THR A 288 -3.49 0.37 -4.37
C THR A 288 -3.04 1.62 -5.13
N THR A 289 -3.81 2.09 -6.10
CA THR A 289 -3.45 3.31 -6.83
C THR A 289 -3.61 4.53 -5.91
N PRO A 290 -2.71 5.54 -6.01
CA PRO A 290 -2.78 6.72 -5.15
C PRO A 290 -4.04 7.56 -5.41
N PRO A 291 -4.42 8.44 -4.46
CA PRO A 291 -5.55 9.34 -4.61
C PRO A 291 -5.46 10.24 -5.85
N THR A 292 -6.62 10.66 -6.35
CA THR A 292 -6.71 11.70 -7.39
C THR A 292 -6.30 13.04 -6.79
N VAL A 293 -5.39 13.76 -7.46
CA VAL A 293 -4.95 15.11 -7.06
C VAL A 293 -5.40 16.12 -8.11
N LEU A 294 -5.95 17.26 -7.71
CA LEU A 294 -6.33 18.31 -8.67
C LEU A 294 -5.17 19.28 -8.91
N ASP A 295 -4.96 19.64 -10.17
CA ASP A 295 -3.91 20.55 -10.61
C ASP A 295 -4.43 21.50 -11.70
N GLY A 296 -4.83 22.71 -11.33
CA GLY A 296 -5.10 23.82 -12.27
C GLY A 296 -5.82 23.43 -13.57
N GLY A 297 -7.10 23.06 -13.49
CA GLY A 297 -7.90 22.66 -14.65
C GLY A 297 -7.69 21.20 -15.11
N ALA A 298 -6.85 20.42 -14.43
CA ALA A 298 -6.66 19.00 -14.67
C ALA A 298 -6.77 18.18 -13.36
N ALA A 299 -6.98 16.88 -13.50
CA ALA A 299 -6.83 15.88 -12.46
C ALA A 299 -5.60 14.99 -12.75
N LEU A 300 -4.80 14.73 -11.74
CA LEU A 300 -3.73 13.74 -11.76
C LEU A 300 -4.33 12.40 -11.32
N VAL A 301 -4.37 11.44 -12.24
CA VAL A 301 -5.03 10.14 -12.05
C VAL A 301 -4.02 9.03 -12.29
N ALA A 302 -3.85 8.16 -11.29
CA ALA A 302 -3.01 6.97 -11.42
C ALA A 302 -3.81 5.77 -11.95
N VAL A 303 -3.26 5.06 -12.93
CA VAL A 303 -3.90 3.94 -13.64
C VAL A 303 -2.97 2.73 -13.72
N GLU A 304 -3.53 1.52 -13.71
CA GLU A 304 -2.76 0.28 -13.84
C GLU A 304 -2.63 -0.12 -15.31
N ARG A 305 -1.41 -0.41 -15.77
CA ARG A 305 -1.16 -0.89 -17.14
C ARG A 305 0.06 -1.80 -17.17
N GLY A 306 -0.11 -3.04 -17.62
CA GLY A 306 1.02 -3.98 -17.77
C GLY A 306 1.82 -4.20 -16.48
N GLY A 307 1.15 -4.17 -15.32
CA GLY A 307 1.73 -4.22 -13.97
C GLY A 307 2.53 -2.99 -13.53
N ALA A 308 2.49 -1.90 -14.30
CA ALA A 308 2.90 -0.57 -13.88
C ALA A 308 1.72 0.19 -13.29
N VAL A 309 2.03 1.22 -12.50
CA VAL A 309 1.07 2.27 -12.14
C VAL A 309 1.57 3.58 -12.75
N GLU A 310 0.93 4.00 -13.84
CA GLU A 310 1.23 5.24 -14.56
C GLU A 310 0.50 6.42 -13.91
N LEU A 311 1.08 7.63 -13.97
CA LEU A 311 0.43 8.87 -13.57
C LEU A 311 0.03 9.68 -14.80
N LEU A 312 -1.26 9.93 -14.96
CA LEU A 312 -1.82 10.71 -16.07
C LEU A 312 -2.25 12.09 -15.60
N ARG A 313 -2.06 13.10 -16.45
CA ARG A 313 -2.75 14.40 -16.38
C ARG A 313 -4.00 14.30 -17.24
N VAL A 314 -5.17 14.45 -16.63
CA VAL A 314 -6.49 14.39 -17.27
C VAL A 314 -7.10 15.79 -17.26
N PRO A 315 -7.22 16.46 -18.42
CA PRO A 315 -7.89 17.77 -18.50
C PRO A 315 -9.35 17.67 -18.05
N LEU A 316 -9.79 18.58 -17.18
CA LEU A 316 -11.17 18.60 -16.65
C LEU A 316 -12.19 19.16 -17.66
N ASP A 317 -11.71 19.79 -18.73
CA ASP A 317 -12.49 20.29 -19.87
C ASP A 317 -12.80 19.21 -20.93
N GLY A 318 -12.36 17.97 -20.71
CA GLY A 318 -12.59 16.83 -21.61
C GLY A 318 -11.49 16.62 -22.66
N GLY A 319 -10.35 17.31 -22.56
CA GLY A 319 -9.17 17.03 -23.37
C GLY A 319 -8.58 15.62 -23.18
N ALA A 320 -7.70 15.21 -24.09
CA ALA A 320 -7.06 13.90 -24.03
C ALA A 320 -6.09 13.79 -22.82
N PRO A 321 -6.09 12.66 -22.09
CA PRO A 321 -5.12 12.41 -21.03
C PRO A 321 -3.68 12.35 -21.57
N ALA A 322 -2.73 12.88 -20.81
CA ALA A 322 -1.30 12.81 -21.11
C ALA A 322 -0.54 12.14 -19.97
N ALA A 323 0.40 11.25 -20.30
CA ALA A 323 1.24 10.61 -19.29
C ALA A 323 2.27 11.60 -18.71
N LEU A 324 2.35 11.69 -17.39
CA LEU A 324 3.39 12.41 -16.65
C LEU A 324 4.50 11.46 -16.18
N VAL A 325 4.10 10.27 -15.74
CA VAL A 325 5.01 9.18 -15.36
C VAL A 325 4.46 7.88 -15.95
N ASP A 326 5.25 7.27 -16.81
CA ASP A 326 4.98 6.00 -17.49
C ASP A 326 6.23 5.13 -17.53
N GLY A 327 6.07 3.89 -18.01
CA GLY A 327 7.12 2.89 -18.12
C GLY A 327 7.05 1.82 -17.02
N PRO A 328 8.14 1.06 -16.79
CA PRO A 328 8.18 -0.04 -15.83
C PRO A 328 8.31 0.49 -14.39
N PHE A 329 7.33 1.26 -13.96
CA PHE A 329 7.32 1.94 -12.66
C PHE A 329 5.97 1.84 -11.96
N THR A 330 5.99 1.95 -10.65
CA THR A 330 4.80 2.00 -9.81
C THR A 330 4.73 3.35 -9.10
N VAL A 331 3.85 4.23 -9.55
CA VAL A 331 3.54 5.48 -8.83
C VAL A 331 2.77 5.15 -7.55
N ARG A 332 3.30 5.53 -6.40
CA ARG A 332 2.74 5.25 -5.06
C ARG A 332 2.03 6.44 -4.42
N GLY A 333 2.27 7.64 -4.93
CA GLY A 333 1.73 8.89 -4.41
C GLY A 333 2.18 10.06 -5.25
N CYS A 334 1.41 11.15 -5.24
CA CYS A 334 1.82 12.41 -5.86
C CYS A 334 1.21 13.61 -5.14
N ALA A 335 1.81 14.78 -5.36
CA ALA A 335 1.29 16.07 -4.97
C ALA A 335 1.72 17.13 -5.99
N THR A 336 1.04 18.27 -5.98
CA THR A 336 1.30 19.37 -6.92
C THR A 336 1.17 20.72 -6.23
N ALA A 337 2.02 21.67 -6.62
CA ALA A 337 1.89 23.08 -6.27
C ALA A 337 2.70 23.94 -7.25
N ALA A 338 2.22 25.16 -7.52
CA ALA A 338 2.90 26.14 -8.39
C ALA A 338 3.44 25.57 -9.73
N GLY A 339 2.70 24.64 -10.35
CA GLY A 339 3.08 24.03 -11.63
C GLY A 339 4.15 22.94 -11.54
N VAL A 340 4.50 22.49 -10.33
CA VAL A 340 5.43 21.38 -10.08
C VAL A 340 4.63 20.19 -9.55
N VAL A 341 4.70 19.07 -10.26
CA VAL A 341 4.17 17.78 -9.77
C VAL A 341 5.31 16.96 -9.20
N VAL A 342 5.18 16.47 -7.97
CA VAL A 342 6.13 15.54 -7.35
C VAL A 342 5.45 14.21 -7.14
N ALA A 343 6.08 13.13 -7.62
CA ALA A 343 5.56 11.77 -7.51
C ALA A 343 6.57 10.85 -6.83
N THR A 344 6.08 9.95 -5.99
CA THR A 344 6.86 8.82 -5.47
C THR A 344 6.72 7.64 -6.42
N VAL A 345 7.85 7.17 -6.94
CA VAL A 345 7.93 6.18 -8.02
C VAL A 345 8.82 5.03 -7.59
N ALA A 346 8.25 3.84 -7.46
CA ALA A 346 8.99 2.60 -7.18
C ALA A 346 9.28 1.84 -8.47
N HIS A 347 10.32 0.99 -8.42
CA HIS A 347 10.57 -0.01 -9.45
C HIS A 347 11.21 -1.28 -8.84
N ASP A 348 11.56 -2.26 -9.67
CA ASP A 348 12.09 -3.57 -9.30
C ASP A 348 13.37 -3.56 -8.45
N ARG A 349 14.07 -2.42 -8.39
CA ARG A 349 15.33 -2.21 -7.67
C ARG A 349 15.29 -1.00 -6.72
N SER A 350 14.13 -0.38 -6.53
CA SER A 350 13.96 0.68 -5.52
C SER A 350 12.55 0.65 -4.95
N ALA A 351 12.46 0.70 -3.61
CA ALA A 351 11.17 0.79 -2.90
C ALA A 351 10.44 2.12 -3.15
N GLY A 352 11.13 3.12 -3.70
CA GLY A 352 10.56 4.39 -4.13
C GLY A 352 11.59 5.51 -4.19
N GLU A 353 11.48 6.36 -5.20
CA GLU A 353 12.19 7.63 -5.33
C GLU A 353 11.22 8.77 -5.62
N LEU A 354 11.60 10.00 -5.26
CA LEU A 354 10.86 11.18 -5.67
C LEU A 354 11.34 11.66 -7.04
N VAL A 355 10.38 11.88 -7.93
CA VAL A 355 10.60 12.58 -9.20
C VAL A 355 9.79 13.87 -9.24
N ALA A 356 10.40 14.95 -9.73
CA ALA A 356 9.68 16.17 -10.10
C ALA A 356 9.36 16.15 -11.60
N VAL A 357 8.14 16.53 -11.93
CA VAL A 357 7.66 16.76 -13.28
C VAL A 357 7.26 18.23 -13.40
N THR A 358 7.90 18.91 -14.33
CA THR A 358 7.61 20.29 -14.77
C THR A 358 7.37 20.29 -16.27
N ALA A 359 6.97 21.41 -16.87
CA ALA A 359 6.67 21.49 -18.30
C ALA A 359 7.78 20.88 -19.17
N GLY A 360 7.49 19.71 -19.76
CA GLY A 360 8.41 18.97 -20.65
C GLY A 360 9.63 18.33 -19.99
N ARG A 361 9.74 18.32 -18.65
CA ARG A 361 10.93 17.80 -17.95
C ARG A 361 10.57 16.95 -16.74
N ARG A 362 11.13 15.74 -16.69
CA ARG A 362 11.15 14.85 -15.53
C ARG A 362 12.55 14.83 -14.91
N ARG A 363 12.66 14.95 -13.59
CA ARG A 363 13.92 14.93 -12.83
C ARG A 363 13.79 14.00 -11.64
N LEU A 364 14.78 13.11 -11.46
CA LEU A 364 14.96 12.35 -10.22
C LEU A 364 15.52 13.28 -9.13
N LEU A 365 14.88 13.30 -7.95
CA LEU A 365 15.26 14.18 -6.84
C LEU A 365 16.01 13.46 -5.72
N THR A 366 15.83 12.14 -5.61
CA THR A 366 16.33 11.36 -4.48
C THR A 366 17.09 10.13 -4.96
N GLY A 367 17.86 9.54 -4.04
CA GLY A 367 18.52 8.25 -4.18
C GLY A 367 18.34 7.42 -2.92
N PHE A 368 17.10 7.27 -2.44
CA PHE A 368 16.79 6.51 -1.23
C PHE A 368 17.17 5.03 -1.34
N GLY A 369 17.12 4.46 -2.54
CA GLY A 369 17.57 3.11 -2.84
C GLY A 369 19.09 2.96 -3.05
N ALA A 370 19.88 4.04 -3.00
CA ALA A 370 21.30 4.00 -3.36
C ALA A 370 22.13 3.04 -2.47
N ALA A 371 21.85 3.03 -1.16
CA ALA A 371 22.56 2.14 -0.23
C ALA A 371 22.27 0.66 -0.51
N LEU A 372 21.01 0.32 -0.81
CA LEU A 372 20.64 -1.04 -1.19
C LEU A 372 21.24 -1.41 -2.56
N GLY A 373 21.22 -0.50 -3.53
CA GLY A 373 21.83 -0.72 -4.84
C GLY A 373 23.35 -0.94 -4.77
N ALA A 374 24.04 -0.25 -3.85
CA ALA A 374 25.48 -0.41 -3.64
C ALA A 374 25.88 -1.81 -3.14
N THR A 375 24.94 -2.62 -2.64
CA THR A 375 25.22 -4.03 -2.29
C THR A 375 25.56 -4.89 -3.49
N GLY A 376 25.24 -4.45 -4.72
CA GLY A 376 25.42 -5.23 -5.95
C GLY A 376 24.43 -6.40 -6.09
N ARG A 377 23.58 -6.66 -5.09
CA ARG A 377 22.69 -7.83 -5.03
C ARG A 377 21.26 -7.52 -5.49
N LEU A 378 21.04 -6.54 -6.35
CA LEU A 378 19.70 -6.24 -6.89
C LEU A 378 19.58 -6.74 -8.33
N HIS A 379 18.64 -7.65 -8.54
CA HIS A 379 18.40 -8.35 -9.79
C HIS A 379 17.30 -7.65 -10.58
N ARG A 380 17.50 -7.54 -11.89
CA ARG A 380 16.51 -6.93 -12.79
C ARG A 380 15.40 -7.93 -13.07
N THR A 381 14.17 -7.45 -13.04
CA THR A 381 13.01 -8.24 -13.46
C THR A 381 12.69 -7.94 -14.91
N GLU A 382 12.39 -8.98 -15.69
CA GLU A 382 11.91 -8.87 -17.06
C GLU A 382 10.44 -9.28 -17.15
N GLN A 383 9.69 -8.63 -18.04
CA GLN A 383 8.32 -9.03 -18.33
C GLN A 383 8.29 -9.81 -19.65
N ARG A 384 7.71 -11.00 -19.59
CA ARG A 384 7.41 -11.87 -20.73
C ARG A 384 5.91 -12.04 -20.87
N ARG A 385 5.48 -12.61 -22.00
CA ARG A 385 4.07 -12.99 -22.22
C ARG A 385 3.96 -14.50 -22.35
N ALA A 386 3.00 -15.06 -21.63
CA ALA A 386 2.66 -16.47 -21.71
C ALA A 386 1.33 -16.62 -22.45
N VAL A 387 1.30 -17.51 -23.44
CA VAL A 387 0.06 -17.87 -24.14
C VAL A 387 -0.67 -18.92 -23.30
N VAL A 388 -1.91 -18.63 -22.93
CA VAL A 388 -2.75 -19.55 -22.14
C VAL A 388 -3.66 -20.38 -23.05
N ALA A 389 -4.13 -21.52 -22.55
CA ALA A 389 -5.10 -22.35 -23.26
C ALA A 389 -6.35 -21.51 -23.62
N GLY A 390 -6.65 -21.40 -24.91
CA GLY A 390 -7.67 -20.49 -25.44
C GLY A 390 -7.12 -19.26 -26.19
N GLY A 391 -5.80 -19.09 -26.28
CA GLY A 391 -5.14 -18.09 -27.13
C GLY A 391 -4.99 -16.69 -26.52
N GLY A 392 -5.35 -16.51 -25.26
CA GLY A 392 -5.06 -15.28 -24.52
C GLY A 392 -3.57 -15.18 -24.15
N GLU A 393 -3.08 -13.95 -23.96
CA GLU A 393 -1.74 -13.70 -23.42
C GLU A 393 -1.84 -13.14 -22.00
N VAL A 394 -1.00 -13.64 -21.09
CA VAL A 394 -0.86 -13.10 -19.74
C VAL A 394 0.56 -12.62 -19.47
N PRO A 395 0.75 -11.48 -18.79
CA PRO A 395 2.07 -11.02 -18.41
C PRO A 395 2.65 -11.89 -17.31
N VAL A 396 3.95 -12.15 -17.42
CA VAL A 396 4.75 -12.93 -16.47
C VAL A 396 6.02 -12.14 -16.17
N TRP A 397 6.33 -11.95 -14.90
CA TRP A 397 7.58 -11.33 -14.48
C TRP A 397 8.57 -12.42 -14.11
N VAL A 398 9.77 -12.37 -14.71
CA VAL A 398 10.83 -13.34 -14.49
C VAL A 398 12.06 -12.60 -14.00
N THR A 399 12.61 -13.04 -12.87
CA THR A 399 13.88 -12.55 -12.34
C THR A 399 14.86 -13.70 -12.35
N VAL A 400 15.93 -13.57 -13.15
CA VAL A 400 16.96 -14.59 -13.30
C VAL A 400 18.19 -14.16 -12.51
N PRO A 401 18.76 -15.03 -11.65
CA PRO A 401 20.01 -14.75 -10.95
C PRO A 401 21.20 -14.68 -11.93
N PRO A 402 22.35 -14.11 -11.53
CA PRO A 402 23.58 -14.21 -12.30
C PRO A 402 24.13 -15.64 -12.31
N GLY A 403 24.83 -16.02 -13.37
CA GLY A 403 25.47 -17.33 -13.52
C GLY A 403 25.10 -18.04 -14.83
N ASP A 404 25.73 -19.20 -15.08
CA ASP A 404 25.57 -19.94 -16.33
C ASP A 404 24.30 -20.83 -16.38
N GLY A 405 23.65 -21.06 -15.24
CA GLY A 405 22.47 -21.92 -15.12
C GLY A 405 22.73 -23.41 -15.41
N PRO A 406 21.68 -24.23 -15.59
CA PRO A 406 20.27 -23.87 -15.42
C PRO A 406 19.94 -23.67 -13.92
N HIS A 407 19.15 -22.63 -13.63
CA HIS A 407 18.79 -22.25 -12.27
C HIS A 407 17.49 -22.94 -11.82
N PRO A 408 17.40 -23.46 -10.58
CA PRO A 408 16.12 -23.91 -10.05
C PRO A 408 15.11 -22.77 -10.04
N VAL A 409 13.84 -23.10 -10.26
CA VAL A 409 12.77 -22.12 -10.47
C VAL A 409 11.82 -22.10 -9.29
N LEU A 410 11.52 -20.91 -8.77
CA LEU A 410 10.43 -20.70 -7.82
C LEU A 410 9.25 -20.03 -8.53
N LEU A 411 8.13 -20.74 -8.60
CA LEU A 411 6.86 -20.19 -9.06
C LEU A 411 6.17 -19.46 -7.92
N PHE A 412 6.19 -18.13 -7.97
CA PHE A 412 5.57 -17.24 -6.99
C PHE A 412 4.13 -16.92 -7.40
N ALA A 413 3.21 -17.75 -6.95
CA ALA A 413 1.78 -17.63 -7.20
C ALA A 413 0.98 -17.31 -5.91
N SER A 414 1.62 -16.55 -5.01
CA SER A 414 1.02 -15.96 -3.83
C SER A 414 0.47 -14.56 -4.14
N GLY A 415 -0.85 -14.41 -4.12
CA GLY A 415 -1.50 -13.11 -4.26
C GLY A 415 -1.27 -12.41 -5.61
N ARG A 416 -1.31 -11.07 -5.60
CA ARG A 416 -1.10 -10.24 -6.80
C ARG A 416 0.40 -10.17 -7.12
N PRO A 417 0.83 -10.29 -8.38
CA PRO A 417 2.23 -10.13 -8.74
C PRO A 417 2.75 -8.73 -8.32
N PRO A 418 4.05 -8.60 -8.02
CA PRO A 418 4.64 -7.32 -7.64
C PRO A 418 4.65 -6.29 -8.79
N GLY A 419 4.38 -6.74 -10.02
CA GLY A 419 4.46 -5.92 -11.22
C GLY A 419 5.88 -5.40 -11.38
N TRP A 420 6.02 -4.10 -11.50
CA TRP A 420 7.34 -3.45 -11.53
C TRP A 420 7.84 -3.02 -10.16
N SER A 421 7.25 -3.42 -9.04
CA SER A 421 7.71 -2.97 -7.71
C SER A 421 8.78 -3.89 -7.13
N LEU A 422 9.71 -3.34 -6.34
CA LEU A 422 10.67 -4.12 -5.55
C LEU A 422 9.92 -5.10 -4.63
N CYS A 423 10.16 -6.39 -4.83
CA CYS A 423 9.71 -7.48 -3.96
C CYS A 423 10.93 -8.13 -3.32
N ASP A 424 11.00 -8.08 -1.99
CA ASP A 424 12.12 -8.61 -1.23
C ASP A 424 12.24 -10.13 -1.35
N GLU A 425 11.15 -10.89 -1.29
CA GLU A 425 11.17 -12.34 -1.44
C GLU A 425 11.76 -12.75 -2.79
N VAL A 426 11.38 -12.04 -3.87
CA VAL A 426 11.94 -12.24 -5.22
C VAL A 426 13.45 -11.94 -5.24
N GLN A 427 13.86 -10.81 -4.67
CA GLN A 427 15.26 -10.37 -4.68
C GLN A 427 16.17 -11.22 -3.78
N VAL A 428 15.62 -11.78 -2.71
CA VAL A 428 16.31 -12.70 -1.80
C VAL A 428 16.46 -14.06 -2.44
N ALA A 429 15.39 -14.62 -3.00
CA ALA A 429 15.46 -15.87 -3.76
C ALA A 429 16.43 -15.79 -4.94
N ALA A 430 16.37 -14.71 -5.73
CA ALA A 430 17.32 -14.50 -6.83
C ALA A 430 18.78 -14.37 -6.35
N SER A 431 19.02 -13.85 -5.15
CA SER A 431 20.39 -13.84 -4.61
C SER A 431 20.82 -15.13 -3.95
N ALA A 432 19.91 -16.07 -3.76
CA ALA A 432 20.20 -17.42 -3.33
C ALA A 432 20.31 -18.39 -4.52
N GLY A 433 20.32 -17.88 -5.76
CA GLY A 433 20.52 -18.67 -6.98
C GLY A 433 19.24 -19.22 -7.62
N TYR A 434 18.06 -18.81 -7.14
CA TYR A 434 16.78 -19.23 -7.71
C TYR A 434 16.29 -18.25 -8.79
N ALA A 435 15.88 -18.77 -9.95
CA ALA A 435 15.06 -17.98 -10.86
C ALA A 435 13.63 -17.88 -10.31
N VAL A 436 13.04 -16.69 -10.37
CA VAL A 436 11.71 -16.44 -9.79
C VAL A 436 10.73 -16.04 -10.89
N VAL A 437 9.60 -16.75 -10.95
CA VAL A 437 8.52 -16.55 -11.93
C VAL A 437 7.26 -16.10 -11.21
N CYS A 438 6.82 -14.87 -11.50
CA CYS A 438 5.61 -14.27 -10.93
C CYS A 438 4.56 -14.07 -12.03
N PRO A 439 3.54 -14.93 -12.15
CA PRO A 439 2.47 -14.79 -13.14
C PRO A 439 1.40 -13.79 -12.70
N ALA A 440 0.80 -13.06 -13.64
CA ALA A 440 -0.44 -12.31 -13.36
C ALA A 440 -1.66 -13.23 -13.17
N ALA A 441 -1.71 -14.33 -13.91
CA ALA A 441 -2.77 -15.32 -13.89
C ALA A 441 -2.27 -16.63 -14.54
N HIS A 442 -3.05 -17.71 -14.43
CA HIS A 442 -2.76 -19.00 -15.06
C HIS A 442 -1.34 -19.53 -14.75
N PRO A 443 -1.02 -19.81 -13.48
CA PRO A 443 0.34 -20.03 -13.00
C PRO A 443 1.10 -21.14 -13.74
N LEU A 444 0.46 -22.24 -14.12
CA LEU A 444 1.13 -23.33 -14.84
C LEU A 444 1.50 -22.96 -16.30
N ALA A 445 0.59 -22.31 -17.04
CA ALA A 445 0.88 -21.88 -18.40
C ALA A 445 1.99 -20.82 -18.43
N ALA A 446 2.00 -19.94 -17.43
CA ALA A 446 3.06 -18.97 -17.24
C ALA A 446 4.41 -19.61 -16.89
N LEU A 447 4.40 -20.64 -16.04
CA LEU A 447 5.59 -21.44 -15.75
C LEU A 447 6.13 -22.11 -17.02
N ASP A 448 5.28 -22.76 -17.81
CA ASP A 448 5.70 -23.41 -19.06
C ASP A 448 6.31 -22.43 -20.06
N ALA A 449 5.73 -21.23 -20.20
CA ALA A 449 6.27 -20.18 -21.04
C ALA A 449 7.63 -19.67 -20.53
N ALA A 450 7.83 -19.59 -19.21
CA ALA A 450 9.12 -19.21 -18.62
C ALA A 450 10.18 -20.29 -18.86
N LEU A 451 9.82 -21.57 -18.65
CA LEU A 451 10.70 -22.74 -18.82
C LEU A 451 11.11 -23.02 -20.27
N ALA A 452 10.59 -22.28 -21.25
CA ALA A 452 11.13 -22.28 -22.61
C ALA A 452 12.55 -21.70 -22.68
N ASP A 453 12.98 -20.97 -21.66
CA ASP A 453 14.33 -20.45 -21.50
C ASP A 453 15.28 -21.52 -20.95
N PRO A 454 16.34 -21.90 -21.68
CA PRO A 454 17.26 -22.96 -21.25
C PRO A 454 18.07 -22.58 -20.00
N ALA A 455 18.10 -21.32 -19.59
CA ALA A 455 18.71 -20.90 -18.32
C ALA A 455 17.88 -21.33 -17.10
N LEU A 456 16.64 -21.80 -17.29
CA LEU A 456 15.74 -22.23 -16.23
C LEU A 456 15.63 -23.76 -16.18
N ASP A 457 15.78 -24.32 -15.00
CA ASP A 457 15.72 -25.77 -14.78
C ASP A 457 14.27 -26.25 -14.64
N ALA A 458 13.77 -26.95 -15.66
CA ALA A 458 12.41 -27.46 -15.70
C ALA A 458 12.16 -28.65 -14.75
N ASP A 459 13.21 -29.34 -14.31
CA ASP A 459 13.11 -30.49 -13.40
C ASP A 459 13.22 -30.05 -11.93
N ARG A 460 13.72 -28.84 -11.68
CA ARG A 460 13.87 -28.25 -10.35
C ARG A 460 12.94 -27.05 -10.17
N VAL A 461 11.67 -27.33 -9.86
CA VAL A 461 10.64 -26.29 -9.62
C VAL A 461 10.07 -26.36 -8.20
N GLY A 462 10.02 -25.22 -7.53
CA GLY A 462 9.33 -25.01 -6.25
C GLY A 462 8.10 -24.12 -6.40
N LEU A 463 7.10 -24.28 -5.52
CA LEU A 463 5.87 -23.48 -5.51
C LEU A 463 5.78 -22.60 -4.25
N ALA A 464 5.81 -21.28 -4.40
CA ALA A 464 5.40 -20.34 -3.36
C ALA A 464 3.95 -19.91 -3.64
N ALA A 465 3.01 -20.32 -2.80
CA ALA A 465 1.58 -20.16 -3.02
C ALA A 465 0.87 -19.45 -1.85
N GLY A 466 -0.20 -18.73 -2.20
CA GLY A 466 -1.24 -18.37 -1.25
C GLY A 466 -2.28 -19.49 -1.12
N PRO A 467 -3.27 -19.35 -0.22
CA PRO A 467 -4.24 -20.42 0.07
C PRO A 467 -5.04 -20.88 -1.16
N ALA A 468 -5.44 -19.94 -2.03
CA ALA A 468 -6.20 -20.25 -3.25
C ALA A 468 -5.40 -21.07 -4.28
N THR A 469 -4.09 -20.80 -4.39
CA THR A 469 -3.21 -21.47 -5.35
C THR A 469 -2.62 -22.78 -4.82
N ALA A 470 -2.77 -23.06 -3.52
CA ALA A 470 -2.31 -24.30 -2.90
C ALA A 470 -2.95 -25.56 -3.53
N SER A 471 -4.14 -25.42 -4.12
CA SER A 471 -4.82 -26.49 -4.88
C SER A 471 -3.96 -27.12 -5.99
N LEU A 472 -2.96 -26.41 -6.52
CA LEU A 472 -2.02 -26.96 -7.49
C LEU A 472 -1.24 -28.17 -6.95
N LEU A 473 -0.95 -28.20 -5.65
CA LEU A 473 -0.22 -29.31 -5.01
C LEU A 473 -0.96 -30.65 -5.08
N ALA A 474 -2.28 -30.61 -5.26
CA ALA A 474 -3.11 -31.80 -5.41
C ALA A 474 -3.33 -32.18 -6.89
N ARG A 475 -2.98 -31.30 -7.83
CA ARG A 475 -3.29 -31.44 -9.26
C ARG A 475 -2.07 -31.77 -10.13
N THR A 476 -0.87 -31.64 -9.58
CA THR A 476 0.39 -31.94 -10.27
C THR A 476 1.49 -32.33 -9.30
N ASP A 477 2.42 -33.16 -9.76
CA ASP A 477 3.61 -33.64 -9.07
C ASP A 477 4.90 -32.91 -9.49
N ARG A 478 4.79 -31.85 -10.31
CA ARG A 478 5.94 -31.10 -10.85
C ARG A 478 6.78 -30.34 -9.81
N PHE A 479 6.27 -30.19 -8.59
CA PHE A 479 6.93 -29.37 -7.57
C PHE A 479 7.75 -30.24 -6.62
N ALA A 480 9.05 -29.96 -6.54
CA ALA A 480 9.96 -30.60 -5.59
C ALA A 480 9.69 -30.17 -4.14
N ALA A 481 9.23 -28.93 -3.95
CA ALA A 481 8.92 -28.36 -2.66
C ALA A 481 7.88 -27.23 -2.78
N ALA A 482 7.19 -26.93 -1.69
CA ALA A 482 6.22 -25.85 -1.62
C ALA A 482 6.33 -25.03 -0.33
N VAL A 483 5.97 -23.76 -0.44
CA VAL A 483 5.68 -22.83 0.66
C VAL A 483 4.26 -22.33 0.48
N VAL A 484 3.39 -22.54 1.46
CA VAL A 484 2.02 -22.02 1.46
C VAL A 484 1.89 -20.99 2.59
N ALA A 485 1.69 -19.73 2.22
CA ALA A 485 1.64 -18.61 3.14
C ALA A 485 0.23 -18.04 3.28
N TRP A 486 -0.25 -17.94 4.52
CA TRP A 486 -1.41 -17.15 4.90
C TRP A 486 -0.91 -15.79 5.37
N ASP A 487 -1.19 -14.74 4.60
CA ASP A 487 -1.13 -13.38 5.09
C ASP A 487 -2.39 -13.14 5.93
N GLY A 488 -2.25 -12.74 7.20
CA GLY A 488 -3.39 -12.47 8.09
C GLY A 488 -4.32 -11.33 7.66
N SER A 489 -4.23 -10.88 6.41
CA SER A 489 -5.11 -9.90 5.77
C SER A 489 -6.29 -10.61 5.11
N SER A 490 -7.23 -11.10 5.92
CA SER A 490 -8.59 -11.28 5.41
C SER A 490 -9.38 -10.01 5.72
N ASP A 491 -9.88 -9.39 4.66
CA ASP A 491 -10.88 -8.32 4.64
C ASP A 491 -12.23 -8.87 5.17
N GLY A 492 -12.21 -9.66 6.26
CA GLY A 492 -13.26 -10.55 6.73
C GLY A 492 -13.70 -11.63 5.71
N ARG A 493 -13.12 -11.64 4.50
CA ARG A 493 -13.50 -12.55 3.43
C ARG A 493 -12.64 -13.80 3.53
N GLU A 494 -13.31 -14.95 3.63
CA GLU A 494 -12.66 -16.25 3.43
C GLU A 494 -11.84 -16.17 2.13
N PRO A 495 -10.57 -16.60 2.11
CA PRO A 495 -9.89 -16.82 0.84
C PRO A 495 -10.70 -17.88 0.09
N GLU A 496 -11.44 -17.45 -0.94
CA GLU A 496 -12.08 -18.36 -1.88
C GLU A 496 -11.01 -19.33 -2.40
N GLY A 497 -11.05 -20.60 -1.98
CA GLY A 497 -10.21 -21.65 -2.59
C GLY A 497 -9.59 -22.71 -1.68
N THR A 498 -9.63 -22.63 -0.35
CA THR A 498 -9.14 -23.76 0.48
C THR A 498 -10.10 -24.97 0.46
N GLY A 499 -11.39 -24.74 0.18
CA GLY A 499 -12.42 -25.79 0.14
C GLY A 499 -12.27 -26.83 -0.98
N ASP A 500 -11.38 -26.60 -1.95
CA ASP A 500 -11.18 -27.45 -3.13
C ASP A 500 -9.79 -28.12 -3.17
N LEU A 501 -9.01 -28.03 -2.08
CA LEU A 501 -7.74 -28.74 -1.94
C LEU A 501 -7.99 -30.20 -1.54
N ASP A 502 -7.83 -31.12 -2.47
CA ASP A 502 -7.73 -32.55 -2.14
C ASP A 502 -6.37 -32.85 -1.50
N ILE A 503 -6.30 -32.68 -0.17
CA ILE A 503 -5.10 -32.99 0.63
C ILE A 503 -4.69 -34.47 0.45
N GLY A 504 -5.63 -35.33 0.01
CA GLY A 504 -5.40 -36.70 -0.37
C GLY A 504 -4.31 -36.88 -1.44
N ALA A 505 -4.28 -35.99 -2.41
CA ALA A 505 -3.37 -36.11 -3.55
C ALA A 505 -2.01 -35.44 -3.32
N VAL A 506 -1.84 -34.67 -2.24
CA VAL A 506 -0.61 -33.91 -2.01
C VAL A 506 0.53 -34.83 -1.53
N VAL A 507 1.62 -34.84 -2.28
CA VAL A 507 2.88 -35.56 -1.94
C VAL A 507 4.08 -34.64 -1.78
N THR A 508 3.97 -33.38 -2.22
CA THR A 508 5.05 -32.39 -2.20
C THR A 508 5.42 -31.97 -0.77
N PRO A 509 6.70 -31.98 -0.39
CA PRO A 509 7.18 -31.37 0.84
C PRO A 509 6.68 -29.92 0.98
N THR A 510 5.98 -29.60 2.07
CA THR A 510 5.32 -28.29 2.22
C THR A 510 5.65 -27.57 3.53
N LEU A 511 6.16 -26.34 3.44
CA LEU A 511 6.24 -25.40 4.57
C LEU A 511 4.97 -24.55 4.61
N VAL A 512 4.29 -24.55 5.75
CA VAL A 512 3.13 -23.70 6.02
C VAL A 512 3.58 -22.48 6.80
N VAL A 513 3.24 -21.27 6.34
CA VAL A 513 3.55 -20.01 7.02
C VAL A 513 2.26 -19.30 7.39
N GLN A 514 2.10 -18.90 8.65
CA GLN A 514 0.93 -18.11 9.09
C GLN A 514 1.29 -17.21 10.28
N PRO A 515 0.56 -16.09 10.52
CA PRO A 515 0.69 -15.35 11.75
C PRO A 515 0.07 -16.13 12.92
N GLU A 516 0.51 -15.85 14.15
CA GLU A 516 -0.07 -16.44 15.36
C GLU A 516 -1.52 -15.99 15.59
N SER A 517 -1.87 -14.78 15.15
CA SER A 517 -3.24 -14.24 15.21
C SER A 517 -4.22 -14.95 14.27
N CYS A 518 -3.72 -15.63 13.23
CA CYS A 518 -4.56 -16.33 12.27
C CYS A 518 -5.44 -17.33 13.04
N PRO A 519 -6.77 -17.28 12.89
CA PRO A 519 -7.65 -18.23 13.54
C PRO A 519 -7.20 -19.67 13.26
N LEU A 520 -7.46 -20.58 14.20
CA LEU A 520 -7.05 -22.00 14.21
C LEU A 520 -7.55 -22.86 13.02
N GLY A 521 -8.00 -22.26 11.92
CA GLY A 521 -8.78 -22.91 10.87
C GLY A 521 -8.00 -23.49 9.70
N GLU A 522 -6.97 -22.83 9.15
CA GLU A 522 -6.55 -23.19 7.78
C GLU A 522 -5.12 -23.71 7.67
N GLY A 523 -4.11 -22.87 7.93
CA GLY A 523 -2.70 -23.27 7.83
C GLY A 523 -2.38 -24.45 8.76
N ARG A 524 -2.78 -24.36 10.03
CA ARG A 524 -2.64 -25.45 11.01
C ARG A 524 -3.37 -26.74 10.59
N ARG A 525 -4.53 -26.64 9.92
CA ARG A 525 -5.24 -27.82 9.41
C ARG A 525 -4.49 -28.46 8.26
N LEU A 526 -4.00 -27.68 7.30
CA LEU A 526 -3.16 -28.19 6.21
C LEU A 526 -1.92 -28.90 6.77
N PHE A 527 -1.19 -28.23 7.66
CA PHE A 527 0.00 -28.81 8.31
C PHE A 527 -0.32 -30.13 9.02
N THR A 528 -1.38 -30.15 9.85
CA THR A 528 -1.78 -31.36 10.60
C THR A 528 -2.18 -32.50 9.66
N ALA A 529 -2.91 -32.19 8.57
CA ALA A 529 -3.32 -33.18 7.60
C ALA A 529 -2.12 -33.77 6.82
N LEU A 530 -1.16 -32.94 6.43
CA LEU A 530 0.09 -33.40 5.79
C LEU A 530 0.91 -34.30 6.72
N GLN A 531 1.07 -33.90 7.99
CA GLN A 531 1.73 -34.71 9.01
C GLN A 531 1.05 -36.06 9.22
N GLY A 532 -0.29 -36.07 9.29
CA GLY A 532 -1.07 -37.31 9.41
C GLY A 532 -0.86 -38.28 8.24
N ARG A 533 -0.51 -37.76 7.06
CA ARG A 533 -0.19 -38.53 5.85
C ARG A 533 1.30 -38.84 5.69
N ARG A 534 2.14 -38.38 6.62
CA ARG A 534 3.61 -38.47 6.57
C ARG A 534 4.24 -37.78 5.36
N VAL A 535 3.57 -36.76 4.82
CA VAL A 535 4.19 -35.85 3.85
C VAL A 535 5.14 -34.94 4.62
N PRO A 536 6.42 -34.79 4.20
CA PRO A 536 7.35 -33.90 4.87
C PRO A 536 6.79 -32.48 4.95
N SER A 537 6.61 -31.96 6.15
CA SER A 537 6.03 -30.63 6.32
C SER A 537 6.53 -29.94 7.59
N ALA A 538 6.47 -28.61 7.57
CA ALA A 538 6.82 -27.75 8.70
C ALA A 538 5.80 -26.61 8.83
N LEU A 539 5.71 -26.03 10.02
CA LEU A 539 4.84 -24.89 10.31
C LEU A 539 5.68 -23.75 10.89
N LEU A 540 5.76 -22.63 10.17
CA LEU A 540 6.35 -21.38 10.63
C LEU A 540 5.24 -20.46 11.14
N LEU A 541 5.26 -20.20 12.45
CA LEU A 541 4.38 -19.24 13.12
C LEU A 541 5.10 -17.90 13.24
N VAL A 542 4.54 -16.86 12.64
CA VAL A 542 5.07 -15.49 12.71
C VAL A 542 4.36 -14.73 13.84
N PRO A 543 5.08 -14.16 14.82
CA PRO A 543 4.44 -13.40 15.89
C PRO A 543 3.65 -12.19 15.38
N GLY A 544 2.54 -11.88 16.06
CA GLY A 544 1.70 -10.72 15.77
C GLY A 544 0.59 -10.99 14.74
N ASP A 545 0.03 -9.90 14.20
CA ASP A 545 -1.22 -9.96 13.43
C ASP A 545 -1.04 -10.28 11.95
N GLY A 546 0.20 -10.35 11.45
CA GLY A 546 0.49 -10.58 10.05
C GLY A 546 1.92 -11.05 9.80
N THR A 547 2.18 -11.56 8.59
CA THR A 547 3.50 -12.09 8.19
C THR A 547 4.48 -11.01 7.72
N GLY A 548 4.02 -9.75 7.66
CA GLY A 548 4.76 -8.61 7.11
C GLY A 548 5.41 -7.68 8.13
N ASP A 549 5.37 -7.98 9.44
CA ASP A 549 6.06 -7.17 10.46
C ASP A 549 7.55 -7.10 10.11
N PRO A 550 8.13 -5.89 9.90
CA PRO A 550 9.50 -5.79 9.43
C PRO A 550 10.53 -6.38 10.40
N ARG A 551 10.21 -6.55 11.69
CA ARG A 551 11.11 -7.17 12.69
C ARG A 551 11.33 -8.65 12.45
N HIS A 552 10.28 -9.34 12.04
CA HIS A 552 10.30 -10.79 11.83
C HIS A 552 10.63 -11.16 10.38
N ARG A 553 10.60 -10.17 9.48
CA ARG A 553 10.77 -10.35 8.05
C ARG A 553 12.14 -10.95 7.66
N PRO A 554 13.30 -10.53 8.22
CA PRO A 554 14.58 -11.17 7.92
C PRO A 554 14.62 -12.64 8.32
N ALA A 555 14.27 -12.96 9.57
CA ALA A 555 14.25 -14.34 10.07
C ALA A 555 13.25 -15.23 9.31
N ARG A 556 12.09 -14.68 8.92
CA ARG A 556 11.15 -15.39 8.04
C ARG A 556 11.80 -15.76 6.71
N LEU A 557 12.49 -14.81 6.05
CA LEU A 557 13.15 -15.06 4.78
C LEU A 557 14.27 -16.11 4.92
N GLU A 558 15.01 -16.11 6.02
CA GLU A 558 16.01 -17.15 6.33
C GLU A 558 15.36 -18.54 6.41
N HIS A 559 14.26 -18.69 7.15
CA HIS A 559 13.52 -19.96 7.20
C HIS A 559 12.95 -20.41 5.85
N LEU A 560 12.57 -19.47 4.98
CA LEU A 560 12.16 -19.80 3.61
C LEU A 560 13.35 -20.34 2.81
N LEU A 561 14.52 -19.69 2.88
CA LEU A 561 15.73 -20.14 2.20
C LEU A 561 16.18 -21.52 2.70
N ASP A 562 16.19 -21.77 4.01
CA ASP A 562 16.53 -23.08 4.59
C ASP A 562 15.60 -24.19 4.06
N TRP A 563 14.32 -23.87 3.89
CA TRP A 563 13.36 -24.81 3.34
C TRP A 563 13.63 -25.10 1.87
N TRP A 564 13.92 -24.07 1.08
CA TRP A 564 14.27 -24.24 -0.32
C TRP A 564 15.57 -25.01 -0.49
N ASP A 565 16.62 -24.70 0.26
CA ASP A 565 17.91 -25.38 0.16
C ASP A 565 17.79 -26.88 0.49
N ARG A 566 16.98 -27.22 1.50
CA ARG A 566 16.75 -28.62 1.90
C ARG A 566 16.11 -29.48 0.80
N TRP A 567 15.16 -28.93 0.04
CA TRP A 567 14.31 -29.71 -0.87
C TRP A 567 14.50 -29.37 -2.35
N LEU A 568 15.14 -28.24 -2.65
CA LEU A 568 15.39 -27.68 -3.97
C LEU A 568 16.73 -26.89 -3.96
N PRO A 569 17.89 -27.56 -3.79
CA PRO A 569 19.17 -26.87 -3.67
C PRO A 569 19.56 -26.14 -4.96
N ALA A 570 20.03 -24.90 -4.84
CA ALA A 570 20.42 -24.05 -5.96
C ALA A 570 21.92 -24.11 -6.33
N GLY A 571 22.77 -24.62 -5.44
CA GLY A 571 24.23 -24.52 -5.57
C GLY A 571 24.75 -23.14 -5.14
N ALA A 572 26.02 -23.07 -4.72
CA ALA A 572 26.62 -21.81 -4.25
C ALA A 572 26.83 -20.83 -5.42
N LEU A 573 26.51 -19.55 -5.20
CA LEU A 573 26.88 -18.48 -6.12
C LEU A 573 28.37 -18.11 -5.91
N PRO A 574 29.08 -17.68 -6.96
CA PRO A 574 30.53 -17.43 -6.90
C PRO A 574 31.00 -16.35 -5.91
N ASP A 575 30.09 -15.53 -5.35
CA ASP A 575 30.43 -14.43 -4.42
C ASP A 575 30.41 -14.81 -2.92
N ASP A 576 30.12 -16.07 -2.56
CA ASP A 576 30.12 -16.50 -1.15
C ASP A 576 31.52 -16.89 -0.62
N GLU A 577 32.59 -16.77 -1.41
CA GLU A 577 33.97 -17.14 -1.00
C GLU A 577 34.80 -16.06 -0.31
N GLU A 578 34.38 -14.78 -0.21
CA GLU A 578 35.18 -13.76 0.48
C GLU A 578 34.68 -13.43 1.89
N GLY A 579 35.26 -14.12 2.87
CA GLY A 579 35.09 -13.83 4.30
C GLY A 579 35.82 -14.77 5.27
N ASP A 580 36.85 -15.51 4.84
CA ASP A 580 37.79 -16.17 5.77
C ASP A 580 39.11 -15.39 5.76
N ASP A 581 39.12 -14.26 6.47
CA ASP A 581 40.35 -13.53 6.74
C ASP A 581 41.14 -14.30 7.79
N GLY A 582 42.14 -15.03 7.30
CA GLY A 582 43.12 -15.76 8.08
C GLY A 582 43.67 -14.91 9.22
N ALA A 583 43.43 -15.39 10.44
CA ALA A 583 44.13 -14.91 11.62
C ALA A 583 45.64 -15.12 11.44
N VAL A 584 46.33 -14.01 11.18
CA VAL A 584 47.79 -13.89 11.27
C VAL A 584 48.22 -14.25 12.70
N ALA A 585 48.84 -15.40 12.86
CA ALA A 585 49.71 -15.71 13.97
C ALA A 585 51.17 -15.61 13.49
N GLY A 586 51.93 -14.69 14.07
CA GLY A 586 53.35 -14.49 13.79
C GLY A 586 53.81 -13.08 14.09
#